data_AF-A0A2H9LT17-F1
#
_entry.id   AF-A0A2H9LT17-F1
#
_cell.length_a   1.000
_cell.length_b   1.000
_cell.length_c   1.000
_cell.angle_alpha   90.00
_cell.angle_beta   90.00
_cell.angle_gamma   90.00
#
_symmetry.space_group_name_H-M   'P 1'
#
loop_
_entity.id
_entity.type
_entity.pdbx_description
1 polymer ?
#
loop_
_entity_poly.entity_id
_entity_poly.type
_entity_poly.pdbx_seq_one_letter_code
_entity_poly.pdbx_strand_id
1 'polypeptide(L)'
;MITVKKNYFFILLFVIAIISITATMLFYSFYIIVNIREFNMTLMVGDHAGFDVDSERLAFGMASPGDNSCTRYIFVSNKKDYPLNVYINFYGKLAEWVTVSDNYFILEPGEEKKLSFSASAPEGSAYGNYTGTARFTFKKIV
;
A
#
# COMPACT_ATOMS: atom_id res chain seq x y z
N MET A 1 47.58 -11.93 -38.53
CA MET A 1 47.14 -10.71 -37.81
C MET A 1 45.61 -10.67 -37.56
N ILE A 2 44.90 -11.81 -37.52
CA ILE A 2 43.43 -11.85 -37.39
C ILE A 2 42.99 -12.26 -35.97
N THR A 3 43.86 -12.96 -35.22
CA THR A 3 43.55 -13.53 -33.90
C THR A 3 43.31 -12.49 -32.80
N VAL A 4 43.99 -11.33 -32.87
CA VAL A 4 43.89 -10.28 -31.84
C VAL A 4 42.52 -9.59 -31.86
N LYS A 5 41.91 -9.40 -33.05
CA LYS A 5 40.57 -8.79 -33.18
C LYS A 5 39.46 -9.63 -32.54
N LYS A 6 39.61 -10.95 -32.53
CA LYS A 6 38.61 -11.88 -31.96
C LYS A 6 38.53 -11.75 -30.43
N ASN A 7 39.64 -11.41 -29.76
CA ASN A 7 39.67 -11.26 -28.30
C ASN A 7 38.98 -9.96 -27.84
N TYR A 8 39.11 -8.86 -28.58
CA TYR A 8 38.41 -7.60 -28.25
C TYR A 8 36.89 -7.74 -28.31
N PHE A 9 36.37 -8.56 -29.23
CA PHE A 9 34.94 -8.83 -29.31
C PHE A 9 34.42 -9.53 -28.04
N PHE A 10 35.12 -10.58 -27.57
CA PHE A 10 34.72 -11.28 -26.34
C PHE A 10 34.90 -10.41 -25.09
N ILE A 11 35.95 -9.58 -25.02
CA ILE A 11 36.14 -8.62 -23.93
C ILE A 11 34.99 -7.60 -23.90
N LEU A 12 34.60 -7.05 -25.06
CA LEU A 12 33.48 -6.11 -25.16
C LEU A 12 32.18 -6.76 -24.67
N LEU A 13 31.90 -7.99 -25.10
CA LEU A 13 30.69 -8.72 -24.70
C LEU A 13 30.67 -8.98 -23.19
N PHE A 14 31.82 -9.33 -22.61
CA PHE A 14 31.98 -9.51 -21.16
C PHE A 14 31.76 -8.20 -20.38
N VAL A 15 32.29 -7.08 -20.85
CA VAL A 15 32.06 -5.76 -20.25
C VAL A 15 30.59 -5.38 -20.29
N ILE A 16 29.91 -5.59 -21.42
CA ILE A 16 28.47 -5.32 -21.56
C ILE A 16 27.68 -6.20 -20.59
N ALA A 17 28.04 -7.47 -20.43
CA ALA A 17 27.39 -8.37 -19.48
C ALA A 17 27.56 -7.88 -18.03
N ILE A 18 28.76 -7.46 -17.63
CA ILE A 18 29.01 -6.91 -16.28
C ILE A 18 28.20 -5.63 -16.05
N ILE A 19 28.19 -4.71 -17.00
CA ILE A 19 27.43 -3.46 -16.90
C ILE A 19 25.94 -3.79 -16.77
N SER A 20 25.41 -4.71 -17.58
CA SER A 20 24.02 -5.13 -17.51
C SER A 20 23.67 -5.72 -16.14
N ILE A 21 24.50 -6.63 -15.61
CA ILE A 21 24.28 -7.25 -14.29
C ILE A 21 24.30 -6.18 -13.19
N THR A 22 25.27 -5.27 -13.24
CA THR A 22 25.44 -4.21 -12.24
C THR A 22 24.26 -3.23 -12.28
N ALA A 23 23.84 -2.82 -13.48
CA ALA A 23 22.69 -1.96 -13.67
C ALA A 23 21.39 -2.63 -13.19
N THR A 24 21.21 -3.92 -13.46
CA THR A 24 20.07 -4.69 -12.95
C THR A 24 20.09 -4.78 -11.43
N MET A 25 21.24 -5.08 -10.81
CA MET A 25 21.36 -5.13 -9.34
C MET A 25 21.08 -3.78 -8.69
N LEU A 26 21.61 -2.69 -9.26
CA LEU A 26 21.32 -1.33 -8.80
C LEU A 26 19.84 -1.00 -8.92
N PHE A 27 19.22 -1.33 -10.05
CA PHE A 27 17.78 -1.10 -10.24
C PHE A 27 16.94 -1.83 -9.19
N TYR A 28 17.20 -3.12 -8.95
CA TYR A 28 16.48 -3.88 -7.92
C TYR A 28 16.75 -3.40 -6.49
N SER A 29 17.93 -2.82 -6.23
CA SER A 29 18.26 -2.22 -4.93
C SER A 29 17.34 -1.05 -4.57
N PHE A 30 16.82 -0.31 -5.55
CA PHE A 30 15.89 0.81 -5.30
C PHE A 30 14.42 0.36 -5.11
N TYR A 31 14.07 -0.90 -5.41
CA TYR A 31 12.70 -1.41 -5.36
C TYR A 31 12.47 -2.43 -4.22
N ILE A 32 13.13 -2.25 -3.08
CA ILE A 32 12.99 -3.17 -1.95
C ILE A 32 11.65 -2.91 -1.24
N ILE A 33 10.65 -3.73 -1.59
CA ILE A 33 9.44 -3.88 -0.78
C ILE A 33 9.85 -4.57 0.51
N VAL A 34 9.75 -3.85 1.62
CA VAL A 34 10.12 -4.32 2.96
C VAL A 34 9.00 -5.16 3.55
N ASN A 35 7.75 -4.71 3.38
CA ASN A 35 6.61 -5.39 3.96
C ASN A 35 5.31 -5.07 3.21
N ILE A 36 4.37 -6.02 3.23
CA ILE A 36 2.99 -5.80 2.82
C ILE A 36 2.10 -6.23 3.99
N ARG A 37 1.15 -5.38 4.37
CA ARG A 37 0.12 -5.68 5.36
C ARG A 37 -1.25 -5.49 4.76
N GLU A 38 -2.15 -6.43 5.03
CA GLU A 38 -3.52 -6.39 4.54
C GLU A 38 -4.47 -6.36 5.74
N PHE A 39 -5.45 -5.47 5.67
CA PHE A 39 -6.54 -5.37 6.63
C PHE A 39 -7.86 -5.58 5.91
N ASN A 40 -8.67 -6.50 6.42
CA ASN A 40 -10.04 -6.65 5.95
C ASN A 40 -10.86 -5.42 6.34
N MET A 41 -11.70 -4.97 5.43
CA MET A 41 -12.59 -3.83 5.60
C MET A 41 -14.04 -4.29 5.52
N THR A 42 -14.88 -3.79 6.41
CA THR A 42 -16.32 -4.10 6.41
C THR A 42 -17.15 -2.86 6.71
N LEU A 43 -18.21 -2.67 5.92
CA LEU A 43 -19.25 -1.68 6.15
C LEU A 43 -20.61 -2.35 5.97
N MET A 44 -21.51 -2.17 6.93
CA MET A 44 -22.90 -2.56 6.81
C MET A 44 -23.72 -1.36 6.33
N VAL A 45 -24.51 -1.55 5.28
CA VAL A 45 -25.44 -0.53 4.80
C VAL A 45 -26.82 -0.87 5.33
N GLY A 46 -27.40 0.06 6.09
CA GLY A 46 -28.70 -0.11 6.76
C GLY A 46 -29.50 1.18 6.84
N ASP A 47 -30.47 1.23 7.75
CA ASP A 47 -31.39 2.35 7.95
C ASP A 47 -31.04 3.22 9.19
N HIS A 48 -29.95 2.90 9.88
CA HIS A 48 -29.45 3.64 11.04
C HIS A 48 -27.92 3.52 11.17
N ALA A 49 -27.34 4.39 12.00
CA ALA A 49 -25.92 4.32 12.33
C ALA A 49 -25.65 3.24 13.39
N GLY A 50 -24.56 2.50 13.22
CA GLY A 50 -24.12 1.47 14.15
C GLY A 50 -22.61 1.41 14.28
N PHE A 51 -22.10 1.01 15.44
CA PHE A 51 -20.67 0.88 15.70
C PHE A 51 -20.26 -0.58 15.78
N ASP A 52 -19.18 -0.92 15.08
CA ASP A 52 -18.47 -2.18 15.30
C ASP A 52 -17.31 -1.96 16.28
N VAL A 53 -17.17 -2.84 17.27
CA VAL A 53 -16.15 -2.79 18.33
C VAL A 53 -14.94 -3.67 18.02
N ASP A 54 -14.94 -4.36 16.87
CA ASP A 54 -13.82 -5.17 16.42
C ASP A 54 -12.59 -4.30 16.11
N SER A 55 -11.45 -4.68 16.69
CA SER A 55 -10.16 -3.99 16.54
C SER A 55 -9.17 -4.73 15.63
N GLU A 56 -9.47 -5.95 15.22
CA GLU A 56 -8.60 -6.77 14.37
C GLU A 56 -8.76 -6.47 12.88
N ARG A 57 -9.83 -5.75 12.51
CA ARG A 57 -10.15 -5.34 11.15
C ARG A 57 -10.60 -3.88 11.08
N LEU A 58 -10.61 -3.33 9.87
CA LEU A 58 -11.22 -2.03 9.58
C LEU A 58 -12.75 -2.19 9.47
N ALA A 59 -13.40 -2.44 10.61
CA ALA A 59 -14.85 -2.50 10.70
C ALA A 59 -15.42 -1.11 10.95
N PHE A 60 -16.05 -0.52 9.94
CA PHE A 60 -16.58 0.85 9.99
C PHE A 60 -17.91 0.94 10.76
N GLY A 61 -18.61 -0.18 10.91
CA GLY A 61 -19.94 -0.24 11.53
C GLY A 61 -21.06 -0.24 10.48
N MET A 62 -22.18 0.38 10.83
CA MET A 62 -23.34 0.55 9.95
C MET A 62 -23.51 2.01 9.55
N ALA A 63 -23.73 2.25 8.26
CA ALA A 63 -24.04 3.57 7.70
C ALA A 63 -25.32 3.49 6.86
N SER A 64 -26.09 4.58 6.84
CA SER A 64 -27.20 4.72 5.90
C SER A 64 -26.69 5.22 4.54
N PRO A 65 -27.32 4.84 3.42
CA PRO A 65 -26.98 5.38 2.10
C PRO A 65 -27.12 6.90 2.05
N GLY A 66 -26.10 7.60 1.52
CA GLY A 66 -26.12 9.06 1.37
C GLY A 66 -25.84 9.86 2.64
N ASP A 67 -25.71 9.19 3.79
CA ASP A 67 -25.45 9.82 5.08
C ASP A 67 -23.93 9.96 5.38
N ASN A 68 -23.64 10.48 6.58
CA ASN A 68 -22.31 10.74 7.10
C ASN A 68 -21.35 9.54 7.02
N SER A 69 -20.07 9.84 6.83
CA SER A 69 -18.99 8.84 6.81
C SER A 69 -18.73 8.20 8.17
N CYS A 70 -18.49 6.89 8.20
CA CYS A 70 -17.96 6.19 9.36
C CYS A 70 -16.43 6.22 9.35
N THR A 71 -15.81 6.68 10.45
CA THR A 71 -14.35 6.85 10.53
C THR A 71 -13.71 5.88 11.52
N ARG A 72 -12.53 5.36 11.15
CA ARG A 72 -11.62 4.56 11.98
C ARG A 72 -10.21 5.12 11.89
N TYR A 73 -9.40 4.85 12.92
CA TYR A 73 -8.02 5.31 12.97
C TYR A 73 -7.06 4.13 13.03
N ILE A 74 -5.97 4.20 12.25
CA ILE A 74 -4.84 3.28 12.33
C ILE A 74 -3.59 4.08 12.66
N PHE A 75 -2.78 3.56 13.57
CA PHE A 75 -1.45 4.08 13.86
C PHE A 75 -0.42 3.26 13.11
N VAL A 76 0.37 3.92 12.28
CA VAL A 76 1.44 3.29 11.49
C VAL A 76 2.76 3.78 12.06
N SER A 77 3.58 2.87 12.56
CA SER A 77 4.90 3.20 13.12
C SER A 77 6.04 2.55 12.33
N ASN A 78 7.11 3.31 12.12
CA ASN A 78 8.34 2.79 11.52
C ASN A 78 9.35 2.43 12.62
N LYS A 79 9.51 1.12 12.86
CA LYS A 79 10.49 0.58 13.81
C LYS A 79 11.84 0.24 13.16
N LYS A 80 12.06 0.64 11.91
CA LYS A 80 13.33 0.45 11.19
C LYS A 80 14.24 1.65 11.39
N ASP A 81 15.52 1.45 11.13
CA ASP A 81 16.60 2.45 11.16
C ASP A 81 16.74 3.23 9.84
N TYR A 82 15.78 3.09 8.92
CA TYR A 82 15.73 3.79 7.65
C TYR A 82 14.29 4.24 7.31
N PRO A 83 14.13 5.31 6.53
CA PRO A 83 12.82 5.82 6.14
C PRO A 83 12.09 4.84 5.21
N LEU A 84 10.76 4.81 5.35
CA LEU A 84 9.86 3.97 4.56
C LEU A 84 8.91 4.84 3.72
N ASN A 85 8.81 4.55 2.43
CA ASN A 85 7.72 5.06 1.61
C ASN A 85 6.51 4.13 1.76
N VAL A 86 5.37 4.68 2.19
CA VAL A 86 4.13 3.95 2.49
C VAL A 86 3.06 4.36 1.50
N TYR A 87 2.44 3.37 0.85
CA TYR A 87 1.25 3.57 0.03
C TYR A 87 0.21 2.51 0.31
N ILE A 88 -1.04 2.93 0.14
CA ILE A 88 -2.24 2.20 0.56
C ILE A 88 -3.14 2.05 -0.66
N ASN A 89 -3.54 0.82 -0.94
CA ASN A 89 -4.48 0.49 -2.01
C ASN A 89 -5.71 -0.22 -1.42
N PHE A 90 -6.87 0.05 -2.00
CA PHE A 90 -8.13 -0.56 -1.61
C PHE A 90 -8.64 -1.50 -2.70
N TYR A 91 -9.19 -2.65 -2.28
CA TYR A 91 -9.73 -3.67 -3.16
C TYR A 91 -11.09 -4.16 -2.68
N GLY A 92 -11.90 -4.69 -3.60
CA GLY A 92 -13.22 -5.24 -3.30
C GLY A 92 -14.36 -4.22 -3.47
N LYS A 93 -15.57 -4.62 -3.08
CA LYS A 93 -16.80 -3.82 -3.29
C LYS A 93 -16.79 -2.51 -2.52
N LEU A 94 -16.05 -2.46 -1.41
CA LEU A 94 -15.95 -1.29 -0.55
C LEU A 94 -14.83 -0.32 -0.99
N ALA A 95 -14.01 -0.67 -1.99
CA ALA A 95 -12.81 0.08 -2.32
C ALA A 95 -13.07 1.54 -2.73
N GLU A 96 -14.13 1.77 -3.51
CA GLU A 96 -14.48 3.11 -4.01
C GLU A 96 -15.18 3.97 -2.95
N TRP A 97 -15.58 3.38 -1.83
CA TRP A 97 -16.34 4.04 -0.76
C TRP A 97 -15.45 4.47 0.40
N VAL A 98 -14.17 4.08 0.37
CA VAL A 98 -13.21 4.30 1.43
C VAL A 98 -12.16 5.30 1.00
N THR A 99 -11.92 6.27 1.88
CA THR A 99 -10.83 7.24 1.76
C THR A 99 -9.89 7.14 2.96
N VAL A 100 -8.66 7.62 2.78
CA VAL A 100 -7.65 7.74 3.85
C VAL A 100 -7.11 9.15 3.86
N SER A 101 -6.82 9.69 5.06
CA SER A 101 -6.32 11.06 5.23
C SER A 101 -5.00 11.35 4.53
N ASP A 102 -4.17 10.33 4.38
CA ASP A 102 -2.85 10.46 3.77
C ASP A 102 -2.49 9.15 3.06
N ASN A 103 -1.91 9.26 1.88
CA ASN A 103 -1.47 8.15 1.05
C ASN A 103 -0.22 8.58 0.28
N TYR A 104 0.69 7.66 0.00
CA TYR A 104 2.00 7.96 -0.61
C TYR A 104 2.84 8.92 0.24
N PHE A 105 3.07 8.54 1.49
CA PHE A 105 3.86 9.35 2.42
C PHE A 105 5.15 8.65 2.85
N ILE A 106 6.12 9.45 3.28
CA ILE A 106 7.34 8.98 3.91
C ILE A 106 7.09 8.86 5.41
N LEU A 107 7.59 7.79 6.01
CA LEU A 107 7.57 7.53 7.44
C LEU A 107 9.02 7.38 7.92
N GLU A 108 9.51 8.38 8.65
CA GLU A 108 10.89 8.47 9.12
C GLU A 108 11.20 7.41 10.19
N PRO A 109 12.48 7.07 10.43
CA PRO A 109 12.86 6.15 11.50
C PRO A 109 12.30 6.58 12.87
N GLY A 110 11.56 5.69 13.52
CA GLY A 110 10.92 5.95 14.82
C GLY A 110 9.64 6.79 14.76
N GLU A 111 9.24 7.28 13.59
CA GLU A 111 8.00 8.05 13.43
C GLU A 111 6.76 7.15 13.59
N GLU A 112 5.74 7.70 14.25
CA GLU A 112 4.38 7.16 14.25
C GLU A 112 3.43 8.18 13.62
N LYS A 113 2.65 7.73 12.64
CA LYS A 113 1.64 8.52 11.97
C LYS A 113 0.25 7.93 12.21
N LYS A 114 -0.69 8.78 12.64
CA LYS A 114 -2.10 8.44 12.77
C LYS A 114 -2.82 8.71 11.44
N LEU A 115 -3.42 7.68 10.86
CA LEU A 115 -4.22 7.76 9.63
C LEU A 115 -5.70 7.63 9.96
N SER A 116 -6.54 8.47 9.35
CA SER A 116 -8.00 8.31 9.42
C SER A 116 -8.51 7.64 8.15
N PHE A 117 -9.24 6.55 8.30
CA PHE A 117 -9.97 5.86 7.26
C PHE A 117 -11.44 6.19 7.39
N SER A 118 -12.07 6.65 6.31
CA SER A 118 -13.48 7.02 6.31
C SER A 118 -14.21 6.26 5.21
N ALA A 119 -15.30 5.59 5.56
CA ALA A 119 -16.17 4.89 4.63
C ALA A 119 -17.53 5.60 4.54
N SER A 120 -18.02 5.85 3.33
CA SER A 120 -19.36 6.42 3.10
C SER A 120 -20.07 5.63 2.00
N ALA A 121 -21.29 5.17 2.32
CA ALA A 121 -22.12 4.48 1.36
C ALA A 121 -22.80 5.51 0.43
N PRO A 122 -22.61 5.44 -0.90
CA PRO A 122 -23.28 6.34 -1.83
C PRO A 122 -24.81 6.27 -1.72
N GLU A 123 -25.47 7.36 -2.09
CA GLU A 123 -26.93 7.39 -2.20
C GLU A 123 -27.43 6.28 -3.15
N GLY A 124 -28.53 5.62 -2.78
CA GLY A 124 -29.09 4.52 -3.56
C GLY A 124 -28.36 3.17 -3.41
N SER A 125 -27.35 3.08 -2.54
CA SER A 125 -26.72 1.81 -2.20
C SER A 125 -27.74 0.85 -1.57
N ALA A 126 -27.78 -0.39 -2.05
CA ALA A 126 -28.62 -1.43 -1.47
C ALA A 126 -28.19 -1.77 -0.05
N TYR A 127 -29.14 -2.14 0.80
CA TYR A 127 -28.82 -2.62 2.15
C TYR A 127 -28.04 -3.92 2.08
N GLY A 128 -27.11 -4.10 3.02
CA GLY A 128 -26.32 -5.32 3.12
C GLY A 128 -24.87 -5.08 3.52
N ASN A 129 -24.08 -6.15 3.42
CA ASN A 129 -22.67 -6.14 3.84
C ASN A 129 -21.74 -5.90 2.65
N TYR A 130 -20.89 -4.89 2.79
CA TYR A 130 -19.88 -4.52 1.83
C TYR A 130 -18.51 -4.80 2.43
N THR A 131 -17.70 -5.53 1.66
CA THR A 131 -16.38 -5.98 2.12
C THR A 131 -15.29 -5.52 1.16
N GLY A 132 -14.09 -5.37 1.70
CA GLY A 132 -12.90 -5.05 0.92
C GLY A 132 -11.62 -5.34 1.69
N THR A 133 -10.50 -4.92 1.11
CA THR A 133 -9.18 -5.07 1.70
C THR A 133 -8.39 -3.78 1.53
N ALA A 134 -7.82 -3.26 2.62
CA ALA A 134 -6.81 -2.21 2.59
C ALA A 134 -5.42 -2.87 2.61
N ARG A 135 -4.63 -2.67 1.56
CA ARG A 135 -3.25 -3.16 1.46
C ARG A 135 -2.29 -2.01 1.66
N PHE A 136 -1.50 -2.10 2.72
CA PHE A 136 -0.36 -1.24 2.99
C PHE A 136 0.88 -1.87 2.39
N THR A 137 1.62 -1.11 1.59
CA THR A 137 2.94 -1.52 1.10
C THR A 137 3.99 -0.56 1.62
N PHE A 138 5.02 -1.13 2.23
CA PHE A 138 6.15 -0.42 2.81
C PHE A 138 7.38 -0.66 1.94
N LYS A 139 7.93 0.40 1.37
CA LYS A 139 9.15 0.37 0.57
C LYS A 139 10.28 1.08 1.29
N LYS A 140 11.47 0.50 1.29
CA LYS A 140 12.67 1.20 1.79
C LYS A 140 12.98 2.36 0.85
N ILE A 141 13.28 3.52 1.43
CA ILE A 141 13.91 4.62 0.70
C ILE A 141 15.42 4.43 0.84
N VAL A 142 16.12 4.45 -0.29
CA VAL A 142 17.57 4.24 -0.39
C VAL A 142 18.25 5.56 -0.73
#